data_AF-A0A6G1BXY9-F1
#
_entry.id   AF-A0A6G1BXY9-F1
#
_cell.length_a   1.000
_cell.length_b   1.000
_cell.length_c   1.000
_cell.angle_alpha   90.00
_cell.angle_beta   90.00
_cell.angle_gamma   90.00
#
_symmetry.space_group_name_H-M   'P 1'
#
loop_
_entity.id
_entity.type
_entity.pdbx_description
1 polymer ?
#
loop_
_entity_poly.entity_id
_entity_poly.type
_entity_poly.pdbx_seq_one_letter_code
_entity_poly.pdbx_strand_id
1 'polypeptide(L)'
;MRYCDEEFTSYSCGCEVFTLGSRAWQSAFDSLYAVKGMVPLCFQGAMYWSAGSPPATQRILCFDQHNEEFTNFPPPPCMELEGPYGYLTELGGKLCYVYPLEDTVQLWVVEDGTGTKLTLWSLLCIKVVTP
;
A
#
# COMPACT_ATOMS: atom_id res chain seq x y z
N MET A 1 12.38 8.05 4.27
CA MET A 1 12.00 8.88 5.43
C MET A 1 13.20 9.72 5.79
N ARG A 2 13.07 11.05 5.81
CA ARG A 2 14.18 11.99 6.06
C ARG A 2 14.37 12.26 7.55
N TYR A 3 13.26 12.37 8.29
CA TYR A 3 13.23 12.49 9.75
C TYR A 3 11.91 11.93 10.28
N CYS A 4 11.94 11.40 11.50
CA CYS A 4 10.77 11.04 12.29
C CYS A 4 11.16 11.17 13.76
N ASP A 5 10.30 11.76 14.57
CA ASP A 5 10.42 11.71 16.02
C ASP A 5 10.09 10.30 16.56
N GLU A 6 10.48 10.02 17.80
CA GLU A 6 10.26 8.72 18.44
C GLU A 6 8.76 8.40 18.60
N GLU A 7 7.94 9.43 18.75
CA GLU A 7 6.49 9.32 18.90
C GLU A 7 5.75 9.28 17.55
N PHE A 8 6.48 9.37 16.43
CA PHE A 8 5.95 9.42 15.06
C PHE A 8 4.90 10.52 14.82
N THR A 9 4.89 11.57 15.65
CA THR A 9 3.99 12.73 15.53
C THR A 9 4.52 13.80 14.58
N SER A 10 5.82 13.78 14.29
CA SER A 10 6.50 14.72 13.42
C SER A 10 7.49 13.98 12.52
N TYR A 11 7.17 13.91 11.23
CA TYR A 11 8.03 13.26 10.24
C TYR A 11 8.13 14.07 8.95
N SER A 12 9.22 13.86 8.24
CA SER A 12 9.42 14.32 6.86
C SER A 12 9.64 13.11 5.97
N CYS A 13 8.75 12.94 5.00
CA CYS A 13 8.91 11.98 3.93
C CYS A 13 9.72 12.59 2.80
N GLY A 14 10.37 11.72 2.03
CA GLY A 14 11.14 12.08 0.84
C GLY A 14 10.99 10.99 -0.19
N CYS A 15 10.77 11.36 -1.45
CA CYS A 15 10.79 10.44 -2.58
C CYS A 15 11.76 10.93 -3.66
N GLU A 16 12.55 10.01 -4.20
CA GLU A 16 13.47 10.28 -5.30
C GLU A 16 13.31 9.17 -6.34
N VAL A 17 13.27 9.56 -7.61
CA VAL A 17 13.19 8.66 -8.76
C VAL A 17 14.54 8.65 -9.47
N PHE A 18 15.06 7.45 -9.73
CA PHE A 18 16.26 7.28 -10.54
C PHE A 18 15.90 6.84 -11.95
N THR A 19 16.16 7.72 -12.92
CA THR A 19 15.85 7.44 -14.32
C THR A 19 17.06 6.85 -15.03
N LEU A 20 16.95 5.62 -15.54
CA LEU A 20 18.07 4.91 -16.18
C LEU A 20 18.60 5.62 -17.45
N GLY A 21 17.72 6.30 -18.19
CA GLY A 21 18.08 7.01 -19.42
C GLY A 21 18.98 8.21 -19.17
N SER A 22 18.64 9.04 -18.17
CA SER A 22 19.43 10.21 -17.77
C SER A 22 20.51 9.89 -16.74
N ARG A 23 20.43 8.73 -16.08
CA ARG A 23 21.28 8.28 -14.96
C ARG A 23 21.36 9.29 -13.82
N ALA A 24 20.23 9.95 -13.54
CA ALA A 24 20.13 10.99 -12.53
C ALA A 24 19.02 10.68 -11.53
N TRP A 25 19.24 11.11 -10.28
CA TRP A 25 18.22 11.17 -9.25
C TRP A 25 17.45 12.48 -9.36
N GLN A 26 16.13 12.40 -9.28
CA GLN A 26 15.24 13.56 -9.29
C GLN A 26 14.27 13.44 -8.12
N SER A 27 14.02 14.56 -7.44
CA SER A 27 13.01 14.61 -6.38
C SER A 27 11.62 14.45 -7.01
N ALA A 28 10.84 13.49 -6.52
CA ALA A 28 9.42 13.36 -6.83
C ALA A 28 8.59 14.08 -5.75
N PHE A 29 7.27 14.16 -5.95
CA PHE A 29 6.38 14.65 -4.92
C PHE A 29 6.50 13.80 -3.65
N ASP A 30 6.58 14.46 -2.50
CA ASP A 30 6.69 13.76 -1.23
C ASP A 30 5.34 13.11 -0.86
N SER A 31 5.38 11.88 -0.36
CA SER A 31 4.20 11.23 0.21
C SER A 31 3.75 11.97 1.48
N LEU A 32 2.43 12.15 1.63
CA LEU A 32 1.82 12.66 2.86
C LEU A 32 1.96 11.68 4.04
N TYR A 33 2.32 10.42 3.78
CA TYR A 33 2.39 9.36 4.78
C TYR A 33 3.76 8.71 4.83
N ALA A 34 4.17 8.36 6.04
CA ALA A 34 5.30 7.49 6.29
C ALA A 34 5.05 6.10 5.69
N VAL A 35 5.89 5.72 4.73
CA VAL A 35 5.97 4.35 4.24
C VAL A 35 6.93 3.60 5.15
N LYS A 36 6.43 2.59 5.88
CA LYS A 36 7.29 1.68 6.66
C LYS A 36 8.17 0.88 5.70
N GLY A 37 9.26 0.27 6.19
CA GLY A 37 10.24 -0.48 5.41
C GLY A 37 9.75 -1.78 4.73
N MET A 38 8.51 -1.81 4.27
CA MET A 38 7.93 -2.87 3.46
C MET A 38 8.27 -2.67 1.99
N VAL A 39 8.48 -3.80 1.30
CA VAL A 39 8.70 -3.82 -0.15
C VAL A 39 7.39 -3.44 -0.87
N PRO A 40 7.40 -2.49 -1.83
CA PRO A 40 6.23 -2.20 -2.63
C PRO A 40 5.82 -3.38 -3.52
N LEU A 41 4.54 -3.47 -3.83
CA LEU A 41 4.07 -4.20 -4.99
C LEU A 41 4.12 -3.31 -6.23
N CYS A 42 4.87 -3.71 -7.26
CA CYS A 42 4.76 -3.09 -8.59
C CYS A 42 3.63 -3.76 -9.37
N PHE A 43 2.59 -3.01 -9.74
CA PHE A 43 1.44 -3.53 -10.46
C PHE A 43 0.89 -2.47 -11.42
N GLN A 44 0.68 -2.86 -12.68
CA GLN A 44 0.09 -2.02 -13.74
C GLN A 44 0.67 -0.59 -13.85
N GLY A 45 1.99 -0.43 -13.74
CA GLY A 45 2.66 0.88 -13.87
C GLY A 45 2.59 1.75 -12.61
N ALA A 46 2.12 1.20 -11.49
CA ALA A 46 2.15 1.86 -10.19
C ALA A 46 2.86 1.01 -9.14
N MET A 47 3.32 1.65 -8.08
CA MET A 47 3.85 0.98 -6.88
C MET A 47 2.86 1.15 -5.73
N TYR A 48 2.60 0.08 -4.99
CA TYR A 48 1.65 0.07 -3.88
C TYR A 48 2.32 -0.34 -2.57
N TRP A 49 1.99 0.38 -1.49
CA TRP A 49 2.44 0.08 -0.14
C TRP A 49 1.28 0.07 0.84
N SER A 50 1.37 -0.81 1.83
CA SER A 50 0.67 -0.60 3.10
C SER A 50 1.43 0.50 3.87
N ALA A 51 0.77 1.62 4.08
CA ALA A 51 1.29 2.77 4.80
C ALA A 51 0.48 3.02 6.07
N GLY A 52 1.00 3.85 6.97
CA GLY A 52 0.25 4.27 8.15
C GLY A 52 0.87 5.51 8.77
N SER A 53 0.02 6.32 9.39
CA SER A 53 0.44 7.40 10.29
C SER A 53 -0.16 7.12 11.67
N PRO A 54 0.60 7.32 12.76
CA PRO A 54 -0.04 7.48 14.05
C PRO A 54 -0.90 8.76 14.06
N PRO A 55 -1.97 8.79 14.87
CA PRO A 55 -2.53 7.66 15.60
C PRO A 55 -3.51 6.87 14.70
N ALA A 56 -3.12 5.65 14.33
CA ALA A 56 -4.04 4.53 14.08
C ALA A 56 -4.84 4.43 12.76
N THR A 57 -4.40 4.97 11.61
CA THR A 57 -5.02 4.53 10.34
C THR A 57 -4.02 3.91 9.36
N GLN A 58 -4.16 2.59 9.16
CA GLN A 58 -3.56 1.90 8.02
C GLN A 58 -4.23 2.41 6.72
N ARG A 59 -3.41 2.57 5.69
CA ARG A 59 -3.81 3.06 4.37
C ARG A 59 -3.06 2.28 3.31
N ILE A 60 -3.57 2.31 2.09
CA ILE A 60 -2.81 1.88 0.92
C ILE A 60 -2.34 3.14 0.18
N LEU A 61 -1.04 3.26 0.00
CA LEU A 61 -0.44 4.31 -0.79
C LEU A 61 -0.11 3.77 -2.18
N CYS A 62 -0.43 4.56 -3.20
CA CYS A 62 -0.12 4.27 -4.60
C CYS A 62 0.83 5.36 -5.12
N PHE A 63 1.90 4.97 -5.82
CA PHE A 63 2.73 5.88 -6.60
C PHE A 63 2.57 5.55 -8.07
N ASP A 64 2.00 6.49 -8.82
CA ASP A 64 1.88 6.41 -10.28
C ASP A 64 3.27 6.68 -10.88
N GLN A 65 3.84 5.71 -11.60
CA GLN A 65 5.18 5.87 -12.18
C GLN A 65 5.19 6.78 -13.41
N HIS A 66 4.04 6.97 -14.07
CA HIS A 66 3.93 7.83 -15.25
C HIS A 66 3.87 9.30 -14.86
N ASN A 67 3.04 9.62 -13.87
CA ASN A 67 2.87 10.99 -13.38
C ASN A 67 3.83 11.34 -12.24
N GLU A 68 4.52 10.35 -11.66
CA GLU A 68 5.40 10.49 -10.49
C GLU A 68 4.71 11.12 -9.26
N GLU A 69 3.45 10.74 -9.05
CA GLU A 69 2.58 11.28 -8.00
C GLU A 69 2.08 10.20 -7.04
N PHE A 70 1.96 10.59 -5.77
CA PHE A 70 1.36 9.75 -4.74
C PHE A 70 -0.15 9.99 -4.63
N THR A 71 -0.90 8.91 -4.53
CA THR A 71 -2.34 8.92 -4.30
C THR A 71 -2.73 7.92 -3.21
N ASN A 72 -3.85 8.20 -2.53
CA ASN A 72 -4.46 7.22 -1.63
C ASN A 72 -5.21 6.19 -2.45
N PHE A 73 -4.99 4.92 -2.16
CA PHE A 73 -5.79 3.83 -2.69
C PHE A 73 -6.79 3.36 -1.63
N PRO A 74 -8.05 3.06 -2.02
CA PRO A 74 -9.06 2.61 -1.06
C PRO A 74 -8.59 1.38 -0.28
N PRO A 75 -8.70 1.35 1.06
CA PRO A 75 -8.31 0.21 1.85
C PRO A 75 -9.35 -0.92 1.77
N PRO A 76 -8.96 -2.20 1.96
CA PRO A 76 -9.92 -3.28 2.16
C PRO A 76 -10.59 -3.16 3.54
N PRO A 77 -11.83 -3.68 3.71
CA PRO A 77 -12.56 -3.60 4.98
C PRO A 77 -11.80 -4.15 6.20
N CYS A 78 -10.93 -5.15 6.02
CA CYS A 78 -10.14 -5.73 7.11
C CYS A 78 -9.05 -4.79 7.66
N MET A 79 -8.68 -3.74 6.91
CA MET A 79 -7.63 -2.78 7.30
C MET A 79 -8.11 -1.75 8.33
N GLU A 80 -9.43 -1.65 8.57
CA GLU A 80 -10.00 -0.75 9.59
C GLU A 80 -9.92 -1.32 11.02
N LEU A 81 -9.52 -2.59 11.17
CA LEU A 81 -9.33 -3.25 12.46
C LEU A 81 -7.92 -2.97 12.98
N GLU A 82 -7.77 -2.56 14.24
CA GLU A 82 -6.47 -2.55 14.91
C GLU A 82 -5.89 -3.96 14.85
N GLY A 83 -4.88 -4.17 14.01
CA GLY A 83 -4.36 -5.50 13.74
C GLY A 83 -3.06 -5.47 12.94
N PRO A 84 -2.51 -6.64 12.59
CA PRO A 84 -1.22 -6.73 11.93
C PRO A 84 -1.23 -6.03 10.58
N TYR A 85 -0.04 -5.63 10.10
CA TYR A 85 0.11 -5.16 8.74
C TYR A 85 -0.12 -6.33 7.79
N GLY A 86 -1.05 -6.16 6.85
CA GLY A 86 -1.18 -7.08 5.73
C GLY A 86 -0.20 -6.74 4.60
N TYR A 87 -0.22 -7.57 3.56
CA TYR A 87 0.69 -7.49 2.43
C TYR A 87 -0.08 -7.33 1.14
N LEU A 88 0.40 -6.44 0.26
CA LEU A 88 -0.13 -6.33 -1.09
C LEU A 88 0.56 -7.34 -2.00
N THR A 89 -0.23 -8.00 -2.83
CA THR A 89 0.26 -8.98 -3.79
C THR A 89 -0.56 -8.96 -5.07
N GLU A 90 -0.10 -9.68 -6.09
CA GLU A 90 -0.81 -9.87 -7.34
C GLU A 90 -1.25 -11.34 -7.45
N LEU A 91 -2.51 -11.56 -7.81
CA LEU A 91 -3.02 -12.90 -8.11
C LEU A 91 -3.97 -12.86 -9.32
N GLY A 92 -3.60 -13.55 -10.40
CA GLY A 92 -4.47 -13.69 -11.57
C GLY A 92 -4.72 -12.38 -12.32
N GLY A 93 -3.73 -11.49 -12.35
CA GLY A 93 -3.79 -10.16 -12.94
C GLY A 93 -4.51 -9.14 -12.05
N LYS A 94 -4.76 -9.45 -10.78
CA LYS A 94 -5.53 -8.60 -9.86
C LYS A 94 -4.71 -8.19 -8.64
N LEU A 95 -4.94 -6.95 -8.20
CA LEU A 95 -4.41 -6.45 -6.94
C LEU A 95 -5.11 -7.13 -5.77
N CYS A 96 -4.32 -7.70 -4.88
CA CYS A 96 -4.79 -8.44 -3.71
C CYS A 96 -4.15 -7.91 -2.43
N TYR A 97 -4.84 -8.13 -1.31
CA TYR A 97 -4.38 -7.82 0.03
C TYR A 97 -4.51 -9.05 0.92
N VAL A 98 -3.38 -9.49 1.46
CA VAL A 98 -3.26 -10.62 2.37
C VAL A 98 -3.28 -10.08 3.79
N TYR A 99 -4.30 -10.44 4.56
CA TYR A 99 -4.45 -10.03 5.95
C TYR A 99 -4.25 -11.24 6.87
N PRO A 100 -3.08 -11.38 7.50
CA PRO A 100 -2.84 -12.45 8.47
C PRO A 100 -3.61 -12.17 9.76
N LEU A 101 -4.22 -13.19 10.31
CA LEU A 101 -4.79 -13.25 11.66
C LEU A 101 -4.05 -14.36 12.43
N GLU A 102 -4.32 -14.52 13.73
CA GLU A 102 -3.62 -15.50 14.56
C GLU A 102 -3.67 -16.92 13.97
N ASP A 103 -4.85 -17.41 13.62
CA ASP A 103 -5.05 -18.78 13.11
C ASP A 103 -5.50 -18.84 11.63
N THR A 104 -5.66 -17.69 10.99
CA THR A 104 -6.20 -17.64 9.63
C THR A 104 -5.52 -16.58 8.77
N VAL A 105 -5.64 -16.71 7.46
CA VAL A 105 -5.24 -15.69 6.49
C VAL A 105 -6.44 -15.36 5.63
N GLN A 106 -6.79 -14.08 5.58
CA GLN A 106 -7.80 -13.58 4.65
C GLN A 106 -7.11 -13.06 3.40
N LEU A 107 -7.67 -13.40 2.24
CA LEU A 107 -7.25 -12.86 0.95
C LEU A 107 -8.37 -11.99 0.40
N TRP A 108 -8.08 -10.71 0.25
CA TRP A 108 -8.97 -9.72 -0.36
C TRP A 108 -8.49 -9.39 -1.76
N VAL A 109 -9.40 -9.21 -2.69
CA VAL A 109 -9.09 -8.89 -4.09
C VAL A 109 -9.83 -7.64 -4.53
N VAL A 110 -9.17 -6.80 -5.32
CA VAL A 110 -9.82 -5.68 -6.01
C VAL A 110 -10.72 -6.22 -7.11
N GLU A 111 -11.99 -5.82 -7.08
CA GLU A 111 -12.92 -6.10 -8.15
C GLU A 111 -12.67 -5.19 -9.35
N ASP A 112 -12.81 -5.75 -10.55
CA ASP A 112 -12.75 -4.96 -11.79
C ASP A 112 -13.97 -4.04 -11.82
N GLY A 113 -13.78 -2.77 -11.50
CA GLY A 113 -14.85 -1.78 -11.54
C GLY A 113 -15.33 -1.56 -12.96
N THR A 114 -16.58 -1.93 -13.26
CA THR A 114 -17.24 -1.47 -14.49
C THR A 114 -17.84 -0.08 -14.24
N GLY A 115 -17.17 0.99 -14.70
CA GLY A 115 -17.67 2.37 -14.62
C GLY A 115 -17.17 3.20 -13.42
N THR A 116 -17.88 4.27 -13.06
CA THR A 116 -17.53 5.27 -12.02
C THR A 116 -17.59 4.77 -10.57
N LYS A 117 -17.61 3.46 -10.34
CA LYS A 117 -17.67 2.88 -9.00
C LYS A 117 -16.27 2.83 -8.40
N LEU A 118 -16.17 3.37 -7.18
CA LEU A 118 -15.01 3.27 -6.29
C LEU A 118 -14.46 1.84 -6.31
N THR A 119 -13.14 1.69 -6.31
CA THR A 119 -12.47 0.40 -6.17
C THR A 119 -13.07 -0.37 -5.00
N LEU A 120 -13.75 -1.49 -5.28
CA LEU A 120 -14.36 -2.35 -4.26
C LEU A 120 -13.42 -3.53 -3.99
N TRP A 121 -13.21 -3.81 -2.71
CA TRP A 121 -12.52 -5.02 -2.26
C TRP A 121 -13.55 -6.10 -1.93
N SER A 122 -13.32 -7.32 -2.39
CA SER A 122 -14.10 -8.48 -1.97
C SER A 122 -13.22 -9.55 -1.33
N LEU A 123 -13.77 -10.25 -0.33
CA LEU A 123 -13.10 -11.36 0.32
C LEU A 123 -13.10 -12.56 -0.62
N LEU A 124 -11.92 -12.93 -1.11
CA LEU A 124 -11.75 -14.06 -2.01
C LEU A 124 -11.78 -15.39 -1.25
N CYS A 125 -11.05 -15.49 -0.13
CA CYS A 125 -11.09 -16.66 0.74
C CYS A 125 -10.52 -16.39 2.12
N ILE A 126 -10.86 -17.28 3.06
CA ILE A 126 -10.20 -17.42 4.36
C ILE A 126 -9.52 -18.79 4.39
N LYS A 127 -8.25 -18.84 4.78
CA LYS A 127 -7.50 -20.08 4.96
C LYS A 127 -7.10 -20.22 6.42
N VAL A 128 -7.33 -21.39 7.01
CA VAL A 128 -6.85 -21.73 8.35
C VAL A 128 -5.38 -22.12 8.25
N VAL A 129 -4.53 -21.52 9.07
CA VAL A 129 -3.13 -21.89 9.21
C VAL A 129 -3.11 -23.06 10.20
N THR A 130 -2.91 -24.27 9.69
CA THR A 130 -2.70 -25.45 10.55
C THR A 130 -1.19 -25.58 10.83
N PRO A 131 -0.80 -25.88 12.08
CA PRO A 131 0.60 -26.00 12.47
C PRO A 131 1.31 -27.19 11.82
#